data_AF-A0A1F9SRZ0-F1
#
_entry.id   AF-A0A1F9SRZ0-F1
#
_cell.length_a   1.000
_cell.length_b   1.000
_cell.length_c   1.000
_cell.angle_alpha   90.00
_cell.angle_beta   90.00
_cell.angle_gamma   90.00
#
_symmetry.space_group_name_H-M   'P 1'
#
loop_
_entity.id
_entity.type
_entity.pdbx_description
1 polymer ?
#
loop_
_entity_poly.entity_id
_entity_poly.type
_entity_poly.pdbx_seq_one_letter_code
_entity_poly.pdbx_strand_id
1 'polypeptide(L)'
;MTIIMEVLVYLATGSLYWWWTQNLTFFGLAPNLLFAAALCAAILAGPVKGIAWGFFLGLYADMLGSSLFGGYALTYSLLAYAVYVMKRHFDMASPFSQLVAALALSWVCMFFYQGLSLAFARINPLGLKIFLAEPFLNALAVPVVFQVFYLLKRRSGVI
;
A
#
# COMPACT_ATOMS: atom_id res chain seq x y z
N MET A 1 21.38 13.87 0.33
CA MET A 1 21.29 13.06 -0.92
C MET A 1 20.23 11.97 -0.80
N THR A 2 20.21 11.19 0.29
CA THR A 2 19.19 10.14 0.53
C THR A 2 17.76 10.65 0.62
N ILE A 3 17.47 11.70 1.40
CA ILE A 3 16.10 12.26 1.56
C ILE A 3 15.49 12.72 0.22
N ILE A 4 16.29 13.39 -0.63
CA ILE A 4 15.84 13.84 -1.95
C ILE A 4 15.41 12.64 -2.81
N MET A 5 16.18 11.56 -2.76
CA MET A 5 15.83 10.33 -3.47
C MET A 5 14.59 9.64 -2.88
N GLU A 6 14.36 9.69 -1.55
CA GLU A 6 13.12 9.14 -0.97
C GLU A 6 11.89 9.91 -1.48
N VAL A 7 12.00 11.25 -1.53
CA VAL A 7 10.93 12.12 -2.06
C VAL A 7 10.70 11.85 -3.55
N LEU A 8 11.76 11.66 -4.34
CA LEU A 8 11.62 11.31 -5.76
C LEU A 8 10.95 9.95 -5.95
N VAL A 9 11.30 8.94 -5.16
CA VAL A 9 10.64 7.62 -5.21
C VAL A 9 9.16 7.73 -4.80
N TYR A 10 8.85 8.53 -3.78
CA TYR A 10 7.48 8.81 -3.36
C TYR A 10 6.67 9.46 -4.48
N LEU A 11 7.18 10.54 -5.08
CA LEU A 11 6.52 11.24 -6.18
C LEU A 11 6.37 10.36 -7.43
N ALA A 12 7.39 9.56 -7.75
CA ALA A 12 7.34 8.60 -8.84
C ALA A 12 6.26 7.53 -8.60
N THR A 13 6.17 6.99 -7.37
CA THR A 13 5.15 6.01 -6.99
C THR A 13 3.75 6.59 -7.11
N GLY A 14 3.52 7.81 -6.60
CA GLY A 14 2.24 8.50 -6.70
C GLY A 14 1.85 8.81 -8.15
N SER A 15 2.80 9.29 -8.96
CA SER A 15 2.58 9.61 -10.38
C SER A 15 2.28 8.36 -11.21
N LEU A 16 3.01 7.27 -10.97
CA LEU A 16 2.78 5.97 -11.60
C LEU A 16 1.41 5.42 -11.21
N TYR A 17 1.03 5.50 -9.92
CA TYR A 17 -0.29 5.10 -9.47
C TYR A 17 -1.41 5.90 -10.15
N TRP A 18 -1.26 7.22 -10.23
CA TRP A 18 -2.23 8.07 -10.91
C TRP A 18 -2.37 7.71 -12.39
N TRP A 19 -1.25 7.59 -13.11
CA TRP A 19 -1.26 7.21 -14.52
C TRP A 19 -1.86 5.83 -14.75
N TRP A 20 -1.50 4.85 -13.91
CA TRP A 20 -2.03 3.49 -13.97
C TRP A 20 -3.54 3.45 -13.77
N THR A 21 -4.04 4.12 -12.73
CA THR A 21 -5.46 4.13 -12.40
C THR A 21 -6.30 4.84 -13.47
N GLN A 22 -5.72 5.80 -14.22
CA GLN A 22 -6.40 6.47 -15.33
C GLN A 22 -6.39 5.66 -16.63
N ASN A 23 -5.30 4.96 -16.96
CA ASN A 23 -5.11 4.34 -18.28
C ASN A 23 -5.29 2.83 -18.31
N LEU A 24 -5.11 2.13 -17.19
CA LEU A 24 -5.03 0.67 -17.10
C LEU A 24 -6.08 0.09 -16.15
N THR A 25 -7.31 0.59 -16.25
CA THR A 25 -8.47 -0.03 -15.59
C THR A 25 -9.11 -1.06 -16.51
N PHE A 26 -9.14 -2.32 -16.09
CA PHE A 26 -9.82 -3.37 -16.83
C PHE A 26 -11.16 -3.64 -16.14
N PHE A 27 -12.28 -3.40 -16.84
CA PHE A 27 -13.63 -3.45 -16.25
C PHE A 27 -13.83 -2.56 -15.00
N GLY A 28 -13.09 -1.45 -14.90
CA GLY A 28 -13.12 -0.56 -13.73
C GLY A 28 -12.39 -1.11 -12.50
N LEU A 29 -11.61 -2.18 -12.64
CA LEU A 29 -10.78 -2.76 -11.59
C LEU A 29 -9.29 -2.54 -11.92
N ALA A 30 -8.51 -2.17 -10.91
CA ALA A 30 -7.06 -2.04 -10.99
C ALA A 30 -6.44 -2.44 -9.62
N PRO A 31 -5.23 -3.00 -9.60
CA PRO A 31 -4.50 -3.21 -8.36
C PRO A 31 -4.18 -1.87 -7.70
N ASN A 32 -4.26 -1.84 -6.38
CA ASN A 32 -3.93 -0.67 -5.58
C ASN A 32 -2.42 -0.59 -5.39
N LEU A 33 -1.76 0.12 -6.29
CA LEU A 33 -0.30 0.26 -6.25
C LEU A 33 0.18 1.05 -5.02
N LEU A 34 -0.65 1.91 -4.43
CA LEU A 34 -0.29 2.60 -3.18
C LEU A 34 -0.23 1.62 -2.01
N PHE A 35 -1.20 0.70 -1.92
CA PHE A 35 -1.16 -0.39 -0.94
C PHE A 35 0.08 -1.27 -1.18
N ALA A 36 0.34 -1.67 -2.42
CA ALA A 36 1.49 -2.51 -2.74
C ALA A 36 2.81 -1.82 -2.38
N ALA A 37 2.95 -0.52 -2.70
CA ALA A 37 4.12 0.27 -2.33
C ALA A 37 4.26 0.42 -0.80
N ALA A 38 3.17 0.67 -0.08
CA ALA A 38 3.19 0.77 1.38
C ALA A 38 3.61 -0.55 2.03
N LEU A 39 3.08 -1.67 1.55
CA LEU A 39 3.47 -3.01 2.00
C LEU A 39 4.95 -3.28 1.69
N CYS A 40 5.42 -2.99 0.48
CA CYS A 40 6.82 -3.22 0.09
C CYS A 40 7.80 -2.34 0.89
N ALA A 41 7.48 -1.06 1.07
CA ALA A 41 8.24 -0.16 1.92
C ALA A 41 8.26 -0.66 3.37
N ALA A 42 7.11 -1.12 3.89
CA ALA A 42 7.05 -1.73 5.21
C ALA A 42 7.89 -3.01 5.31
N ILE A 43 7.96 -3.84 4.25
CA ILE A 43 8.78 -5.06 4.22
C ILE A 43 10.28 -4.74 4.13
N LEU A 44 10.67 -3.68 3.44
CA LEU A 44 12.08 -3.39 3.17
C LEU A 44 12.70 -2.38 4.15
N ALA A 45 11.92 -1.46 4.70
CA ALA A 45 12.39 -0.44 5.63
C ALA A 45 12.48 -0.95 7.09
N GLY A 46 13.14 -0.15 7.93
CA GLY A 46 13.04 -0.28 9.39
C GLY A 46 11.67 0.18 9.91
N PRO A 47 11.33 -0.08 11.19
CA PRO A 47 9.98 0.14 11.74
C PRO A 47 9.49 1.58 11.59
N VAL A 48 10.30 2.57 11.96
CA VAL A 48 9.92 3.99 11.90
C VAL A 48 9.72 4.45 10.46
N LYS A 49 10.68 4.13 9.57
CA LYS A 49 10.61 4.49 8.16
C LYS A 49 9.43 3.82 7.45
N GLY A 50 9.19 2.54 7.72
CA GLY A 50 8.06 1.81 7.13
C GLY A 50 6.72 2.43 7.49
N ILE A 51 6.56 2.84 8.76
CA ILE A 51 5.35 3.56 9.21
C ILE A 51 5.23 4.92 8.53
N ALA A 52 6.33 5.69 8.43
CA ALA A 52 6.32 6.97 7.74
C ALA A 52 5.91 6.83 6.27
N TRP A 53 6.45 5.83 5.56
CA TRP A 53 6.05 5.52 4.19
C TRP A 53 4.58 5.13 4.09
N GLY A 54 4.11 4.26 4.97
CA GLY A 54 2.69 3.89 5.04
C GLY A 54 1.79 5.12 5.24
N PHE A 55 2.16 5.99 6.19
CA PHE A 55 1.44 7.23 6.47
C PHE A 55 1.37 8.15 5.25
N PHE A 56 2.49 8.47 4.61
CA PHE A 56 2.51 9.39 3.47
C PHE A 56 1.81 8.83 2.24
N LEU A 57 1.97 7.54 1.95
CA LEU A 57 1.25 6.89 0.85
C LEU A 57 -0.26 6.82 1.13
N GLY A 58 -0.65 6.63 2.38
CA GLY A 58 -2.05 6.67 2.80
C GLY A 58 -2.62 8.09 2.71
N LEU A 59 -1.86 9.11 3.12
CA LEU A 59 -2.24 10.51 2.95
C LEU A 59 -2.42 10.87 1.47
N TYR A 60 -1.55 10.35 0.59
CA TYR A 60 -1.71 10.50 -0.86
C TYR A 60 -3.00 9.85 -1.36
N ALA A 61 -3.34 8.66 -0.86
CA ALA A 61 -4.62 8.01 -1.19
C ALA A 61 -5.82 8.84 -0.70
N ASP A 62 -5.77 9.39 0.52
CA ASP A 62 -6.82 10.27 1.05
C ASP A 62 -6.95 11.56 0.21
N MET A 63 -5.86 12.12 -0.33
CA MET A 63 -5.88 13.29 -1.21
C MET A 63 -6.51 13.02 -2.59
N LEU A 64 -6.33 11.80 -3.12
CA LEU A 64 -6.93 11.39 -4.39
C LEU A 64 -8.40 10.96 -4.22
N GLY A 65 -8.81 10.61 -3.01
CA GLY A 65 -10.18 10.25 -2.66
C GLY A 65 -11.12 11.46 -2.58
N SER A 66 -12.40 11.17 -2.35
CA SER A 66 -13.44 12.20 -2.20
C SER A 66 -13.42 12.91 -0.83
N SER A 67 -12.68 12.39 0.15
CA SER A 67 -12.63 12.93 1.50
C SER A 67 -11.23 12.82 2.13
N LEU A 68 -10.67 13.96 2.52
CA LEU A 68 -9.38 14.05 3.20
C LEU A 68 -9.52 13.80 4.72
N PHE A 69 -10.15 12.68 5.12
CA PHE A 69 -10.38 12.39 6.54
C PHE A 69 -9.22 11.66 7.23
N GLY A 70 -8.22 11.20 6.46
CA GLY A 70 -7.03 10.52 7.00
C GLY A 70 -7.20 9.00 7.21
N GLY A 71 -8.24 8.40 6.63
CA GLY A 71 -8.54 6.98 6.81
C GLY A 71 -7.46 6.08 6.24
N TYR A 72 -7.00 6.35 5.01
CA TYR A 72 -5.92 5.58 4.41
C TYR A 72 -4.59 5.82 5.11
N ALA A 73 -4.29 7.07 5.52
CA ALA A 73 -3.09 7.40 6.28
C ALA A 73 -2.97 6.55 7.56
N LEU A 74 -4.06 6.43 8.33
CA LEU A 74 -4.09 5.58 9.53
C LEU A 74 -4.00 4.09 9.17
N THR A 75 -4.77 3.65 8.18
CA THR A 75 -4.83 2.26 7.74
C THR A 75 -3.47 1.74 7.29
N TYR A 76 -2.74 2.51 6.47
CA TYR A 76 -1.43 2.11 5.97
C TYR A 76 -0.32 2.26 7.01
N SER A 77 -0.48 3.16 7.99
CA SER A 77 0.42 3.21 9.14
C SER A 77 0.31 1.93 9.99
N LEU A 78 -0.92 1.47 10.25
CA LEU A 78 -1.19 0.22 10.97
C LEU A 78 -0.74 -1.01 10.16
N LEU A 79 -0.93 -0.99 8.84
CA LEU A 79 -0.37 -2.00 7.93
C LEU A 79 1.14 -2.14 8.13
N ALA A 80 1.87 -1.03 8.09
CA ALA A 80 3.32 -1.04 8.25
C ALA A 80 3.76 -1.57 9.63
N TYR A 81 3.01 -1.22 10.67
CA TYR A 81 3.21 -1.78 12.01
C TYR A 81 2.95 -3.29 12.05
N ALA A 82 1.85 -3.76 11.48
CA ALA A 82 1.50 -5.18 11.42
C ALA A 82 2.58 -5.99 10.68
N VAL A 83 3.05 -5.48 9.54
CA VAL A 83 4.16 -6.08 8.78
C VAL A 83 5.43 -6.18 9.64
N TYR A 84 5.77 -5.12 10.39
CA TYR A 84 6.93 -5.15 11.28
C TYR A 84 6.82 -6.25 12.36
N VAL A 85 5.64 -6.46 12.94
CA VAL A 85 5.39 -7.55 13.89
C VAL A 85 5.52 -8.90 13.20
N MET A 86 4.91 -9.07 12.02
CA MET A 86 4.92 -10.35 11.27
C MET A 86 6.33 -10.75 10.81
N LYS A 87 7.19 -9.80 10.43
CA LYS A 87 8.58 -10.07 10.03
C LYS A 87 9.40 -10.79 11.10
N ARG A 88 9.02 -10.70 12.37
CA ARG A 88 9.70 -11.42 13.46
C ARG A 88 9.46 -12.92 13.42
N HIS A 89 8.37 -13.34 12.77
CA HIS A 89 7.91 -14.73 12.73
C HIS A 89 7.94 -15.33 11.32
N PHE A 90 7.91 -14.51 10.26
CA PHE A 90 7.82 -14.96 8.88
C PHE A 90 8.87 -14.29 7.98
N ASP A 91 9.43 -15.06 7.05
CA ASP A 91 10.27 -14.52 5.98
C ASP A 91 9.41 -13.82 4.92
N MET A 92 9.26 -12.51 5.10
CA MET A 92 8.54 -11.61 4.18
C MET A 92 9.30 -11.30 2.88
N ALA A 93 10.53 -11.79 2.70
CA ALA A 93 11.25 -11.66 1.43
C ALA A 93 10.83 -12.73 0.41
N SER A 94 10.23 -13.83 0.87
CA SER A 94 9.76 -14.90 -0.02
C SER A 94 8.51 -14.45 -0.80
N PRO A 95 8.40 -14.78 -2.11
CA PRO A 95 7.26 -14.37 -2.93
C PRO A 95 5.95 -14.98 -2.44
N PHE A 96 5.99 -16.18 -1.87
CA PHE A 96 4.82 -16.84 -1.29
C PHE A 96 4.32 -16.09 -0.04
N SER A 97 5.21 -15.70 0.87
CA SER A 97 4.84 -14.91 2.04
C SER A 97 4.27 -13.55 1.66
N GLN A 98 4.84 -12.91 0.63
CA GLN A 98 4.32 -11.64 0.09
C GLN A 98 2.91 -11.79 -0.50
N LEU A 99 2.64 -12.85 -1.25
CA LEU A 99 1.31 -13.15 -1.79
C LEU A 99 0.28 -13.29 -0.67
N VAL A 100 0.59 -14.12 0.33
CA VAL A 100 -0.31 -14.38 1.46
C VAL A 100 -0.52 -13.13 2.32
N ALA A 101 0.56 -12.40 2.62
CA ALA A 101 0.50 -11.15 3.37
C ALA A 101 -0.32 -10.09 2.63
N ALA A 102 -0.09 -9.90 1.33
CA ALA A 102 -0.83 -8.95 0.51
C ALA A 102 -2.33 -9.29 0.45
N LEU A 103 -2.69 -10.56 0.28
CA LEU A 103 -4.07 -11.01 0.27
C LEU A 103 -4.75 -10.73 1.63
N ALA A 104 -4.17 -11.23 2.72
CA ALA A 104 -4.75 -11.12 4.06
C ALA A 104 -4.83 -9.66 4.51
N LEU A 105 -3.74 -8.91 4.36
CA LEU A 105 -3.68 -7.52 4.80
C LEU A 105 -4.54 -6.59 3.92
N SER A 106 -4.77 -6.91 2.64
CA SER A 106 -5.73 -6.16 1.82
C SER A 106 -7.12 -6.21 2.42
N TRP A 107 -7.60 -7.41 2.79
CA TRP A 107 -8.91 -7.56 3.45
C TRP A 107 -8.97 -6.83 4.79
N VAL A 108 -7.94 -6.98 5.62
CA VAL A 108 -7.86 -6.30 6.92
C VAL A 108 -7.91 -4.78 6.75
N CYS A 109 -7.12 -4.23 5.81
CA CYS A 109 -7.11 -2.81 5.51
C CYS A 109 -8.47 -2.32 4.99
N MET A 110 -9.12 -3.08 4.09
CA MET A 110 -10.44 -2.73 3.57
C MET A 110 -11.50 -2.71 4.66
N PHE A 111 -11.56 -3.74 5.52
CA PHE A 111 -12.50 -3.78 6.64
C PHE A 111 -12.26 -2.65 7.62
N PHE A 112 -10.99 -2.38 7.95
CA PHE A 112 -10.63 -1.31 8.87
C PHE A 112 -11.02 0.06 8.30
N TYR A 113 -10.67 0.33 7.04
CA TYR A 113 -11.06 1.56 6.35
C TYR A 113 -12.58 1.72 6.26
N GLN A 114 -13.30 0.64 5.92
CA GLN A 114 -14.77 0.64 5.87
C GLN A 114 -15.37 0.95 7.24
N GLY A 115 -14.84 0.36 8.32
CA GLY A 115 -15.26 0.64 9.68
C GLY A 115 -15.07 2.11 10.07
N LEU A 116 -13.92 2.68 9.74
CA LEU A 116 -13.65 4.12 9.94
C LEU A 116 -14.61 4.99 9.13
N SER A 117 -14.79 4.67 7.85
CA SER A 117 -15.65 5.41 6.93
C SER A 117 -17.11 5.46 7.42
N LEU A 118 -17.63 4.33 7.92
CA LEU A 118 -18.97 4.24 8.51
C LEU A 118 -19.09 5.03 9.82
N ALA A 119 -18.06 4.98 10.68
CA ALA A 119 -18.07 5.67 11.97
C ALA A 119 -17.98 7.19 11.84
N PHE A 120 -17.11 7.70 10.96
CA PHE A 120 -16.76 9.11 10.91
C PHE A 120 -17.38 9.89 9.74
N ALA A 121 -17.57 9.25 8.59
CA ALA A 121 -17.93 9.96 7.37
C ALA A 121 -19.32 9.57 6.83
N ARG A 122 -19.92 8.49 7.33
CA ARG A 122 -21.18 7.90 6.81
C ARG A 122 -21.15 7.71 5.29
N ILE A 123 -19.97 7.47 4.72
CA ILE A 123 -19.78 7.30 3.29
C ILE A 123 -20.19 5.87 2.91
N ASN A 124 -20.75 5.73 1.70
CA ASN A 124 -21.27 4.49 1.12
C ASN A 124 -20.25 3.32 1.18
N PRO A 125 -20.72 2.05 1.23
CA PRO A 125 -19.83 0.91 1.31
C PRO A 125 -19.02 0.72 0.02
N LEU A 126 -17.80 0.21 0.17
CA LEU A 126 -16.95 -0.27 -0.91
C LEU A 126 -17.78 -1.19 -1.84
N GLY A 127 -17.70 -0.96 -3.15
CA GLY A 127 -18.40 -1.79 -4.11
C GLY A 127 -17.97 -3.26 -3.95
N LEU A 128 -18.93 -4.18 -3.85
CA LEU A 128 -18.67 -5.63 -3.68
C LEU A 128 -17.67 -6.18 -4.70
N LYS A 129 -17.67 -5.65 -5.93
CA LYS A 129 -16.70 -6.01 -6.98
C LYS A 129 -15.26 -5.70 -6.57
N ILE A 130 -15.04 -4.52 -6.00
CA ILE A 130 -13.72 -4.05 -5.55
C ILE A 130 -13.28 -4.90 -4.36
N PHE A 131 -14.18 -5.08 -3.38
CA PHE A 131 -13.92 -5.87 -2.18
C PHE A 131 -13.50 -7.32 -2.49
N LEU A 132 -14.11 -7.95 -3.50
CA LEU A 132 -13.80 -9.33 -3.87
C LEU A 132 -12.59 -9.45 -4.81
N ALA A 133 -12.36 -8.49 -5.70
CA ALA A 133 -11.32 -8.62 -6.73
C ALA A 133 -9.99 -7.97 -6.34
N GLU A 134 -10.02 -6.79 -5.72
CA GLU A 134 -8.82 -6.00 -5.42
C GLU A 134 -7.82 -6.74 -4.54
N PRO A 135 -8.19 -7.52 -3.51
CA PRO A 135 -7.22 -8.27 -2.72
C PRO A 135 -6.41 -9.30 -3.53
N PHE A 136 -7.04 -9.95 -4.51
CA PHE A 136 -6.34 -10.90 -5.40
C PHE A 136 -5.45 -10.17 -6.40
N LEU A 137 -5.93 -9.04 -6.94
CA LEU A 137 -5.11 -8.19 -7.81
C LEU A 137 -3.89 -7.64 -7.07
N ASN A 138 -4.06 -7.19 -5.82
CA ASN A 138 -2.98 -6.73 -4.96
C ASN A 138 -2.00 -7.85 -4.66
N ALA A 139 -2.49 -9.05 -4.33
CA ALA A 139 -1.62 -10.21 -4.10
C ALA A 139 -0.73 -10.48 -5.31
N LEU A 140 -1.27 -10.49 -6.53
CA LEU A 140 -0.49 -10.70 -7.75
C LEU A 140 0.47 -9.54 -8.06
N ALA A 141 0.07 -8.29 -7.78
CA ALA A 141 0.89 -7.12 -8.05
C ALA A 141 2.06 -6.95 -7.08
N VAL A 142 1.89 -7.30 -5.80
CA VAL A 142 2.87 -7.05 -4.73
C VAL A 142 4.24 -7.66 -5.02
N PRO A 143 4.40 -8.94 -5.42
CA PRO A 143 5.73 -9.50 -5.71
C PRO A 143 6.49 -8.74 -6.80
N VAL A 144 5.77 -8.25 -7.82
CA VAL A 144 6.37 -7.45 -8.90
C VAL A 144 6.82 -6.09 -8.37
N VAL A 145 5.95 -5.40 -7.63
CA VAL A 145 6.28 -4.11 -7.01
C VAL A 145 7.43 -4.26 -6.01
N PHE A 146 7.46 -5.36 -5.26
CA PHE A 146 8.51 -5.67 -4.31
C PHE A 146 9.87 -5.81 -4.99
N GLN A 147 9.95 -6.48 -6.14
CA GLN A 147 11.19 -6.57 -6.90
C GLN A 147 11.70 -5.20 -7.33
N VAL A 148 10.82 -4.32 -7.80
CA VAL A 148 11.18 -2.94 -8.17
C VAL A 148 11.73 -2.17 -6.97
N PHE A 149 11.03 -2.20 -5.83
CA PHE A 149 11.47 -1.54 -4.60
C PHE A 149 12.77 -2.14 -4.06
N TYR A 150 12.92 -3.46 -4.11
CA TYR A 150 14.15 -4.15 -3.68
C TYR A 150 15.36 -3.73 -4.54
N LEU A 151 15.19 -3.64 -5.87
CA LEU A 151 16.22 -3.17 -6.78
C LEU A 151 16.58 -1.70 -6.52
N LEU A 152 15.59 -0.85 -6.24
CA LEU A 152 15.80 0.54 -5.85
C LEU A 152 16.64 0.60 -4.56
N LYS A 153 16.24 -0.12 -3.50
CA LYS A 153 17.01 -0.20 -2.25
C LYS A 153 18.46 -0.59 -2.51
N ARG A 154 18.67 -1.63 -3.32
CA ARG A 154 19.99 -2.18 -3.59
C ARG A 154 20.87 -1.20 -4.37
N ARG A 155 20.30 -0.41 -5.28
CA ARG A 155 21.04 0.53 -6.14
C ARG A 155 21.31 1.88 -5.48
N SER A 156 20.33 2.45 -4.78
CA SER A 156 20.41 3.81 -4.24
C SER A 156 20.58 3.87 -2.72
N GLY A 157 20.46 2.74 -2.01
CA GLY A 157 20.46 2.70 -0.55
C GLY A 157 19.21 3.31 0.09
N VAL A 158 18.21 3.67 -0.72
CA VAL A 158 17.01 4.41 -0.32
C VAL A 158 15.81 3.48 -0.24
N ILE A 159 15.23 3.42 0.98
CA ILE A 159 13.87 3.04 1.40
C ILE A 159 13.67 3.61 2.81
#